data_AF-A0A7Y4HW87-F1
#
_entry.id   AF-A0A7Y4HW87-F1
#
_cell.length_a   1.000
_cell.length_b   1.000
_cell.length_c   1.000
_cell.angle_alpha   90.00
_cell.angle_beta   90.00
_cell.angle_gamma   90.00
#
_symmetry.space_group_name_H-M   'P 1'
#
loop_
_entity.id
_entity.type
_entity.pdbx_description
1 polymer ?
#
loop_
_entity_poly.entity_id
_entity_poly.type
_entity_poly.pdbx_seq_one_letter_code
_entity_poly.pdbx_strand_id
1 'polypeptide(L)'
;MTTSSRCRWSTPPAIPDARGGLVSTASDLLRFAGMLFDDSGGLLSAESVVATTSDQLTAEQRSGPSAQPFLDGGGWGYGMGVSDGNCGRRYGWGGGLGTLWYSWPEHRAAVVLMTQVLPPSTKLFDAFTSAAEAILNPSPPISGL
;
A
#
# COMPACT_ATOMS: atom_id res chain seq x y z
N MET A 1 42.23 -7.95 -1.92
CA MET A 1 41.34 -8.32 -0.80
C MET A 1 40.11 -7.43 -0.86
N THR A 2 39.04 -7.91 -1.50
CA THR A 2 37.75 -7.20 -1.54
C THR A 2 37.01 -7.53 -0.25
N THR A 3 36.88 -6.56 0.65
CA THR A 3 35.94 -6.67 1.77
C THR A 3 34.54 -6.85 1.17
N SER A 4 33.92 -8.01 1.40
CA SER A 4 32.49 -8.18 1.17
C SER A 4 31.78 -7.10 1.98
N SER A 5 31.17 -6.14 1.31
CA SER A 5 30.35 -5.12 1.92
C SER A 5 29.18 -5.84 2.61
N ARG A 6 29.11 -5.76 3.94
CA ARG A 6 27.98 -6.32 4.70
C ARG A 6 26.69 -5.66 4.20
N CYS A 7 25.63 -6.45 4.06
CA CYS A 7 24.31 -5.93 3.72
C CYS A 7 23.89 -4.89 4.77
N ARG A 8 23.60 -3.65 4.33
CA ARG A 8 23.16 -2.56 5.22
C ARG A 8 21.93 -2.92 6.06
N TRP A 9 21.12 -3.85 5.57
CA TRP A 9 19.87 -4.29 6.19
C TRP A 9 20.04 -5.45 7.19
N SER A 10 21.26 -5.98 7.35
CA SER A 10 21.55 -7.11 8.25
C SER A 10 21.77 -6.70 9.71
N THR A 11 21.82 -5.40 10.00
CA THR A 11 21.99 -4.84 11.35
C THR A 11 21.07 -3.64 11.54
N PRO A 12 20.46 -3.45 12.71
CA PRO A 12 19.67 -2.25 12.98
C PRO A 12 20.47 -0.96 12.74
N PRO A 13 19.85 0.08 12.15
CA PRO A 13 20.52 1.36 11.97
C PRO A 13 20.75 2.04 13.33
N ALA A 14 21.81 2.84 13.44
CA ALA A 14 22.08 3.63 14.64
C ALA A 14 20.96 4.65 14.94
N ILE A 15 20.33 5.18 13.89
CA ILE A 15 19.17 6.07 13.97
C ILE A 15 18.10 5.51 13.02
N PRO A 16 16.96 5.00 13.54
CA PRO A 16 15.85 4.53 12.71
C PRO A 16 15.19 5.67 11.92
N ASP A 17 14.86 5.42 10.65
CA ASP A 17 14.07 6.32 9.81
C ASP A 17 12.69 5.72 9.58
N ALA A 18 11.64 6.42 10.02
CA ALA A 18 10.26 5.95 9.87
C ALA A 18 9.74 6.07 8.42
N ARG A 19 10.39 6.87 7.57
CA ARG A 19 10.00 7.05 6.16
C ARG A 19 10.47 5.90 5.27
N GLY A 20 11.43 5.11 5.73
CA GLY A 20 11.96 3.97 4.98
C GLY A 20 13.08 3.24 5.70
N GLY A 21 13.40 2.02 5.24
CA GLY A 21 14.46 1.20 5.80
C GLY A 21 14.03 0.19 6.87
N LEU A 22 12.71 0.04 7.06
CA LEU A 22 12.15 -1.11 7.76
C LEU A 22 12.42 -2.39 6.93
N VAL A 23 12.86 -3.45 7.61
CA VAL A 23 13.07 -4.78 7.03
C VAL A 23 12.01 -5.70 7.59
N SER A 24 11.26 -6.35 6.72
CA SER A 24 10.17 -7.27 7.10
C SER A 24 9.90 -8.27 5.98
N THR A 25 8.96 -9.19 6.19
CA THR A 25 8.54 -10.17 5.19
C THR A 25 7.22 -9.76 4.54
N ALA A 26 6.92 -10.30 3.35
CA ALA A 26 5.60 -10.09 2.72
C ALA A 26 4.47 -10.60 3.62
N SER A 27 4.68 -11.71 4.33
CA SER A 27 3.72 -12.27 5.28
C SER A 27 3.46 -11.34 6.47
N ASP A 28 4.49 -10.68 7.01
CA ASP A 28 4.32 -9.74 8.11
C ASP A 28 3.61 -8.46 7.65
N LEU A 29 3.89 -8.00 6.43
CA LEU A 29 3.19 -6.86 5.85
C LEU A 29 1.70 -7.19 5.60
N LEU A 30 1.38 -8.43 5.21
CA LEU A 30 -0.01 -8.91 5.13
C LEU A 30 -0.68 -9.03 6.50
N ARG A 31 0.04 -9.41 7.56
CA ARG A 31 -0.49 -9.40 8.93
C ARG A 31 -0.81 -7.99 9.39
N PHE A 32 0.07 -7.03 9.10
CA PHE A 32 -0.19 -5.61 9.36
C PHE A 32 -1.45 -5.12 8.62
N ALA A 33 -1.61 -5.49 7.36
CA ALA A 33 -2.82 -5.17 6.60
C ALA A 33 -4.08 -5.78 7.22
N GLY A 34 -4.02 -7.07 7.59
CA GLY A 34 -5.11 -7.79 8.25
C GLY A 34 -5.52 -7.14 9.57
N MET A 35 -4.54 -6.71 10.38
CA MET A 35 -4.78 -5.99 11.62
C MET A 35 -5.64 -4.74 11.42
N LEU A 36 -5.50 -4.01 10.30
CA LEU A 36 -6.32 -2.83 10.01
C LEU A 36 -7.76 -3.15 9.58
N PHE A 37 -8.06 -4.40 9.17
CA PHE A 37 -9.43 -4.86 8.95
C PHE A 37 -10.13 -5.31 10.23
N ASP A 38 -9.35 -5.59 11.27
CA ASP A 38 -9.81 -6.06 12.56
C ASP A 38 -9.76 -4.92 13.58
N ASP A 39 -9.87 -5.22 14.87
CA ASP A 39 -9.81 -4.25 15.97
C ASP A 39 -8.39 -3.70 16.21
N SER A 40 -7.54 -3.68 15.18
CA SER A 40 -6.14 -3.23 15.22
C SER A 40 -5.24 -3.91 16.27
N GLY A 41 -5.67 -5.05 16.79
CA GLY A 41 -5.02 -5.69 17.95
C GLY A 41 -5.07 -4.84 19.23
N GLY A 42 -6.04 -3.92 19.32
CA GLY A 42 -6.17 -2.94 20.41
C GLY A 42 -5.15 -1.81 20.37
N LEU A 43 -4.36 -1.67 19.29
CA LEU A 43 -3.34 -0.63 19.17
C LEU A 43 -3.90 0.73 18.75
N LEU A 44 -4.96 0.72 17.94
CA LEU A 44 -5.63 1.90 17.41
C LEU A 44 -7.11 1.86 17.78
N SER A 45 -7.71 3.03 18.03
CA SER A 45 -9.17 3.11 18.08
C SER A 45 -9.75 2.87 16.69
N ALA A 46 -11.00 2.40 16.62
CA ALA A 46 -11.73 2.29 15.34
C ALA A 46 -11.76 3.63 14.58
N GLU A 47 -11.90 4.76 15.29
CA GLU A 47 -11.83 6.10 14.72
C GLU A 47 -10.45 6.39 14.10
N SER A 48 -9.36 5.98 14.77
CA SER A 48 -8.01 6.13 14.24
C SER A 48 -7.80 5.31 12.97
N VAL A 49 -8.32 4.08 12.91
CA VAL A 49 -8.28 3.25 11.69
C VAL A 49 -9.04 3.92 10.54
N VAL A 50 -10.21 4.49 10.82
CA VAL A 50 -11.00 5.24 9.82
C VAL A 50 -10.22 6.46 9.32
N ALA A 51 -9.65 7.26 10.22
CA ALA A 51 -8.90 8.46 9.84
C ALA A 51 -7.62 8.13 9.05
N THR A 52 -6.90 7.08 9.45
CA THR A 52 -5.71 6.58 8.76
C THR A 52 -6.01 6.11 7.34
N THR A 53 -7.17 5.51 7.10
CA THR A 53 -7.53 4.89 5.82
C THR A 53 -8.45 5.73 4.94
N SER A 54 -8.86 6.92 5.38
CA SER A 54 -9.76 7.82 4.63
C SER A 54 -9.03 9.09 4.22
N ASP A 55 -9.46 9.72 3.12
CA ASP A 55 -8.88 10.99 2.67
C ASP A 55 -9.03 12.08 3.75
N GLN A 56 -7.91 12.70 4.11
CA GLN A 56 -7.83 13.81 5.07
C GLN A 56 -7.50 15.13 4.38
N LEU A 57 -7.38 15.15 3.05
CA LEU A 57 -7.02 16.33 2.30
C LEU A 57 -8.25 17.12 1.82
N THR A 58 -8.13 18.44 1.82
CA THR A 58 -9.09 19.28 1.11
C THR A 58 -8.93 19.13 -0.41
N ALA A 59 -9.93 19.57 -1.18
CA ALA A 59 -9.85 19.55 -2.64
C ALA A 59 -8.67 20.38 -3.17
N GLU A 60 -8.37 21.52 -2.53
CA GLU A 60 -7.24 22.40 -2.87
C GLU A 60 -5.90 21.71 -2.59
N GLN A 61 -5.79 20.95 -1.50
CA GLN A 61 -4.57 20.20 -1.18
C GLN A 61 -4.33 19.07 -2.18
N ARG A 62 -5.40 18.35 -2.59
CA ARG A 62 -5.32 17.27 -3.60
C ARG A 62 -4.96 17.78 -5.00
N SER A 63 -5.45 18.97 -5.36
CA SER A 63 -5.15 19.62 -6.64
C SER A 63 -3.83 20.41 -6.63
N GLY A 64 -3.17 20.50 -5.47
CA GLY A 64 -1.89 21.18 -5.34
C GLY A 64 -0.77 20.50 -6.13
N PRO A 65 0.24 21.26 -6.59
CA PRO A 65 1.33 20.75 -7.43
C PRO A 65 2.20 19.68 -6.74
N SER A 66 2.22 19.66 -5.41
CA SER A 66 2.95 18.66 -4.62
C SER A 66 2.22 17.32 -4.49
N ALA A 67 0.90 17.30 -4.69
CA ALA A 67 0.06 16.11 -4.49
C ALA A 67 -0.28 15.43 -5.82
N GLN A 68 -0.59 16.21 -6.85
CA GLN A 68 -0.99 15.72 -8.17
C GLN A 68 -0.10 14.61 -8.76
N PRO A 69 1.25 14.70 -8.71
CA PRO A 69 2.11 13.65 -9.26
C PRO A 69 2.03 12.30 -8.55
N PHE A 70 1.46 12.26 -7.34
CA PHE A 70 1.47 11.08 -6.47
C PHE A 70 0.09 10.48 -6.25
N LEU A 71 -0.97 11.28 -6.30
CA LEU A 71 -2.30 10.85 -5.91
C LEU A 71 -3.18 10.39 -7.08
N ASP A 72 -2.88 10.82 -8.32
CA ASP A 72 -3.66 10.49 -9.52
C ASP A 72 -5.19 10.62 -9.32
N GLY A 73 -5.60 11.75 -8.73
CA GLY A 73 -7.00 12.04 -8.38
C GLY A 73 -7.48 11.43 -7.06
N GLY A 74 -6.70 10.54 -6.43
CA GLY A 74 -6.92 10.03 -5.09
C GLY A 74 -6.68 11.05 -3.97
N GLY A 75 -6.75 10.55 -2.75
CA GLY A 75 -6.55 11.27 -1.50
C GLY A 75 -5.41 10.73 -0.66
N TRP A 76 -5.25 11.28 0.54
CA TRP A 76 -4.21 10.86 1.48
C TRP A 76 -4.77 10.76 2.88
N GLY A 77 -4.63 9.57 3.48
CA GLY A 77 -4.89 9.34 4.89
C GLY A 77 -3.64 9.58 5.73
N TYR A 78 -3.67 9.20 7.00
CA TYR A 78 -2.48 9.31 7.85
C TYR A 78 -1.44 8.22 7.54
N GLY A 79 -0.59 8.51 6.54
CA GLY A 79 0.58 7.71 6.17
C GLY A 79 0.41 6.83 4.93
N MET A 80 -0.72 6.95 4.22
CA MET A 80 -1.01 6.12 3.04
C MET A 80 -1.91 6.85 2.03
N GLY A 81 -1.77 6.46 0.77
CA GLY A 81 -2.67 6.90 -0.29
C GLY A 81 -4.03 6.21 -0.16
N VAL A 82 -5.06 6.94 -0.56
CA VAL A 82 -6.45 6.47 -0.60
C VAL A 82 -6.98 6.74 -2.00
N SER A 83 -7.65 5.78 -2.61
CA SER A 83 -8.25 5.93 -3.93
C SER A 83 -9.55 5.16 -4.01
N ASP A 84 -10.56 5.71 -4.66
CA ASP A 84 -11.80 5.00 -4.96
C ASP A 84 -11.76 4.47 -6.40
N GLY A 85 -12.26 3.25 -6.60
CA GLY A 85 -12.30 2.62 -7.91
C GLY A 85 -13.40 1.58 -8.05
N ASN A 86 -13.29 0.75 -9.08
CA ASN A 86 -14.32 -0.23 -9.45
C ASN A 86 -14.51 -1.36 -8.41
N CYS A 87 -13.55 -1.54 -7.50
CA CYS A 87 -13.63 -2.50 -6.38
C CYS A 87 -13.85 -1.78 -5.03
N GLY A 88 -14.42 -0.58 -5.05
CA GLY A 88 -14.59 0.25 -3.86
C GLY A 88 -13.32 1.01 -3.48
N ARG A 89 -13.24 1.39 -2.21
CA ARG A 89 -12.10 2.15 -1.69
C ARG A 89 -10.88 1.25 -1.60
N ARG A 90 -9.71 1.81 -1.89
CA ARG A 90 -8.41 1.17 -1.74
C ARG A 90 -7.49 2.09 -0.96
N TYR A 91 -6.75 1.53 0.00
CA TYR A 91 -5.71 2.27 0.70
C TYR A 91 -4.40 1.49 0.72
N GLY A 92 -3.28 2.21 0.83
CA GLY A 92 -1.94 1.62 0.91
C GLY A 92 -0.89 2.52 0.26
N TRP A 93 0.30 1.98 0.02
CA TRP A 93 1.39 2.74 -0.59
C TRP A 93 2.48 1.87 -1.22
N GLY A 94 3.26 2.49 -2.11
CA GLY A 94 4.45 1.89 -2.71
C GLY A 94 5.75 2.34 -2.04
N GLY A 95 6.73 1.46 -1.96
CA GLY A 95 8.08 1.72 -1.49
C GLY A 95 9.10 1.71 -2.63
N GLY A 96 10.15 2.52 -2.51
CA GLY A 96 11.15 2.71 -3.57
C GLY A 96 11.90 1.46 -4.01
N LEU A 97 12.02 0.42 -3.17
CA LEU A 97 12.66 -0.85 -3.53
C LEU A 97 11.71 -1.83 -4.24
N GLY A 98 10.67 -1.33 -4.90
CA GLY A 98 9.69 -2.15 -5.60
C GLY A 98 8.77 -2.92 -4.65
N THR A 99 8.46 -2.34 -3.50
CA THR A 99 7.44 -2.85 -2.58
C THR A 99 6.11 -2.18 -2.89
N LEU A 100 5.01 -2.92 -2.87
CA LEU A 100 3.66 -2.38 -2.97
C LEU A 100 2.78 -3.06 -1.93
N TRP A 101 1.93 -2.30 -1.27
CA TRP A 101 0.84 -2.83 -0.47
C TRP A 101 -0.44 -2.06 -0.77
N TYR A 102 -1.52 -2.78 -1.03
CA TYR A 102 -2.87 -2.25 -1.10
C TYR A 102 -3.87 -3.13 -0.36
N SER A 103 -4.92 -2.49 0.15
CA SER A 103 -6.03 -3.09 0.89
C SER A 103 -7.36 -2.55 0.39
N TRP A 104 -8.36 -3.43 0.28
CA TRP A 104 -9.75 -3.12 -0.03
C TRP A 104 -10.62 -3.51 1.17
N PRO A 105 -11.07 -2.55 2.00
CA PRO A 105 -11.80 -2.83 3.23
C PRO A 105 -13.16 -3.49 2.98
N GLU A 106 -13.85 -3.14 1.89
CA GLU A 106 -15.15 -3.72 1.53
C GLU A 106 -15.03 -5.23 1.19
N HIS A 107 -13.87 -5.64 0.71
CA HIS A 107 -13.56 -7.03 0.39
C HIS A 107 -12.77 -7.75 1.50
N ARG A 108 -12.37 -7.04 2.57
CA ARG A 108 -11.43 -7.52 3.61
C ARG A 108 -10.20 -8.21 3.02
N ALA A 109 -9.66 -7.63 1.95
CA ALA A 109 -8.59 -8.21 1.15
C ALA A 109 -7.39 -7.28 1.05
N ALA A 110 -6.17 -7.84 1.13
CA ALA A 110 -4.94 -7.10 0.95
C ALA A 110 -3.96 -7.86 0.05
N VAL A 111 -3.14 -7.12 -0.68
CA VAL A 111 -2.10 -7.65 -1.55
C VAL A 111 -0.76 -6.98 -1.24
N VAL A 112 0.31 -7.76 -1.35
CA VAL A 112 1.69 -7.29 -1.13
C VAL A 112 2.58 -7.82 -2.25
N LEU A 113 3.36 -6.93 -2.85
CA LEU A 113 4.41 -7.24 -3.82
C LEU A 113 5.75 -6.75 -3.27
N MET A 114 6.81 -7.55 -3.40
CA MET A 114 8.18 -7.18 -3.02
C MET A 114 9.16 -7.68 -4.08
N THR A 115 9.76 -6.77 -4.85
CA THR A 115 10.70 -7.16 -5.93
C THR A 115 12.17 -6.88 -5.60
N GLN A 116 12.45 -5.97 -4.67
CA GLN A 116 13.81 -5.50 -4.34
C GLN A 116 14.54 -4.87 -5.54
N VAL A 117 13.79 -4.17 -6.40
CA VAL A 117 14.30 -3.47 -7.59
C VAL A 117 14.01 -1.97 -7.50
N LEU A 118 15.03 -1.15 -7.78
CA LEU A 118 14.93 0.31 -7.85
C LEU A 118 15.36 0.76 -9.27
N PRO A 119 14.60 1.63 -9.97
CA PRO A 119 13.29 2.15 -9.56
C PRO A 119 12.17 1.08 -9.66
N PRO A 120 11.05 1.24 -8.93
CA PRO A 120 9.88 0.39 -9.10
C PRO A 120 9.35 0.45 -10.54
N SER A 121 8.87 -0.69 -11.05
CA SER A 121 8.24 -0.76 -12.37
C SER A 121 6.76 -0.44 -12.27
N THR A 122 6.33 0.70 -12.81
CA THR A 122 4.92 1.11 -12.88
C THR A 122 4.08 0.06 -13.59
N LYS A 123 4.54 -0.45 -14.74
CA LYS A 123 3.87 -1.53 -15.48
C LYS A 123 3.62 -2.78 -14.64
N LEU A 124 4.57 -3.15 -13.78
CA LEU A 124 4.40 -4.31 -12.90
C LEU A 124 3.39 -4.01 -11.78
N PHE A 125 3.46 -2.82 -11.19
CA PHE A 125 2.51 -2.40 -10.16
C PHE A 125 1.08 -2.34 -10.72
N ASP A 126 0.90 -1.78 -11.92
CA ASP A 126 -0.38 -1.71 -12.62
C ASP A 126 -0.91 -3.11 -12.90
N ALA A 127 -0.09 -3.98 -13.52
CA ALA A 127 -0.49 -5.35 -13.84
C ALA A 127 -0.85 -6.17 -12.59
N PHE A 128 -0.07 -6.06 -11.51
CA PHE A 128 -0.35 -6.75 -10.25
C PHE A 128 -1.63 -6.25 -9.60
N THR A 129 -1.85 -4.93 -9.61
CA THR A 129 -3.05 -4.30 -9.04
C THR A 129 -4.29 -4.67 -9.84
N SER A 130 -4.24 -4.61 -11.17
CA SER A 130 -5.36 -5.04 -12.04
C SER A 130 -5.67 -6.53 -11.87
N ALA A 131 -4.66 -7.39 -11.67
CA ALA A 131 -4.89 -8.80 -11.39
C ALA A 131 -5.61 -9.02 -10.04
N ALA A 132 -5.27 -8.24 -9.01
CA ALA A 132 -5.97 -8.27 -7.73
C ALA A 132 -7.43 -7.81 -7.88
N GLU A 133 -7.66 -6.68 -8.56
CA GLU A 133 -9.00 -6.13 -8.79
C GLU A 133 -9.90 -7.08 -9.60
N ALA A 134 -9.35 -7.78 -10.60
CA ALA A 134 -10.07 -8.79 -11.37
C ALA A 134 -10.56 -9.97 -10.51
N ILE A 135 -9.85 -10.30 -9.42
CA ILE A 135 -10.27 -11.33 -8.46
C ILE A 135 -11.39 -10.79 -7.55
N LEU A 136 -11.31 -9.52 -7.14
CA LEU A 136 -12.28 -8.89 -6.23
C LEU A 136 -13.61 -8.55 -6.90
N ASN A 137 -13.58 -8.21 -8.19
CA ASN A 137 -14.74 -7.90 -9.00
C ASN A 137 -14.74 -8.74 -10.29
N PRO A 138 -15.05 -10.05 -10.19
CA PRO A 138 -15.06 -10.93 -11.36
C PRO A 138 -16.18 -10.51 -12.31
N SER A 139 -15.90 -10.48 -13.61
CA SER A 139 -16.95 -10.28 -14.62
C SER A 139 -18.04 -11.34 -14.46
N PRO A 140 -19.33 -10.99 -14.58
CA PRO A 140 -20.40 -11.98 -14.54
C PRO A 140 -20.17 -13.02 -15.65
N PRO A 141 -20.48 -14.31 -15.41
CA PRO A 141 -20.40 -15.31 -16.45
C PRO A 141 -21.29 -14.88 -17.63
N ILE A 142 -20.75 -14.97 -18.85
CA ILE A 142 -21.52 -14.71 -20.07
C ILE A 142 -22.68 -15.72 -20.09
N SER A 143 -23.88 -15.24 -19.75
CA SER A 143 -25.09 -16.04 -19.82
C SER A 143 -25.54 -16.07 -21.27
N GLY A 144 -25.21 -17.15 -22.00
CA GLY A 144 -25.65 -17.35 -23.37
C GLY A 144 -24.67 -18.13 -24.25
N LEU A 145 -24.59 -19.44 -24.03
CA LEU A 145 -24.37 -20.46 -25.06
C LEU A 145 -25.42 -21.56 -24.87
#